data_AF-A0A6G3MKV6-F1
#
_entry.id   AF-A0A6G3MKV6-F1
#
_cell.length_a   1.000
_cell.length_b   1.000
_cell.length_c   1.000
_cell.angle_alpha   90.00
_cell.angle_beta   90.00
_cell.angle_gamma   90.00
#
_symmetry.space_group_name_H-M   'P 1'
#
loop_
_entity.id
_entity.type
_entity.pdbx_description
1 polymer ?
#
loop_
_entity_poly.entity_id
_entity_poly.type
_entity_poly.pdbx_seq_one_letter_code
_entity_poly.pdbx_strand_id
1 'polypeptide(L)'
;VANGSRIMLWWRLHHYISIFGSGIVMIWPNGYSYQQYRPYYYFYSALQALAHIVQFAYQKRILYRLRTLGVTNSMALTIDGFRSFMWNGFTFLIVILSFLYIFQLFNAYILLRIALSPLCDQNYPLMLSILFFIVFMGNLISVISVIYKKIVQFLDKTHENSNKSKYE
;
A
#
# COMPACT_ATOMS: atom_id res chain seq x y z
N VAL A 1 24.58 -5.82 -8.14
CA VAL A 1 23.46 -5.22 -7.38
C VAL A 1 24.01 -4.73 -6.05
N ALA A 2 24.28 -3.43 -5.91
CA ALA A 2 25.17 -2.88 -4.87
C ALA A 2 24.48 -2.29 -3.63
N ASN A 3 23.14 -2.23 -3.59
CA ASN A 3 22.40 -1.68 -2.44
C ASN A 3 21.47 -2.75 -1.88
N GLY A 4 21.74 -3.20 -0.65
CA GLY A 4 21.08 -4.31 0.03
C GLY A 4 19.60 -4.14 0.40
N SER A 5 18.84 -3.20 -0.20
CA SER A 5 17.38 -3.25 -0.11
C SER A 5 16.85 -4.07 -1.29
N ARG A 6 16.46 -5.33 -1.03
CA ARG A 6 15.69 -6.12 -2.01
C ARG A 6 14.29 -5.50 -2.15
N ILE A 7 14.19 -4.31 -2.75
CA ILE A 7 12.91 -3.68 -3.11
C ILE A 7 12.19 -4.69 -4.01
N MET A 8 11.00 -5.12 -3.59
CA MET A 8 10.25 -6.10 -4.37
C MET A 8 9.96 -5.58 -5.77
N LEU A 9 10.10 -6.45 -6.77
CA LEU A 9 9.92 -6.11 -8.19
C LEU A 9 8.58 -5.42 -8.45
N TRP A 10 7.51 -5.84 -7.75
CA TRP A 10 6.19 -5.22 -7.81
C TRP A 10 6.23 -3.71 -7.58
N TRP A 11 6.94 -3.22 -6.56
CA TRP A 11 6.99 -1.79 -6.23
C TRP A 11 7.65 -0.95 -7.33
N ARG A 12 8.64 -1.51 -8.04
CA ARG A 12 9.24 -0.84 -9.20
C ARG A 12 8.26 -0.74 -10.37
N LEU A 13 7.59 -1.85 -10.71
CA LEU A 13 6.58 -1.88 -11.77
C LEU A 13 5.41 -0.94 -11.47
N HIS A 14 4.89 -1.00 -10.24
CA HIS A 14 3.84 -0.13 -9.73
C HIS A 14 4.18 1.37 -9.89
N HIS A 15 5.43 1.74 -9.62
CA HIS A 15 5.89 3.12 -9.76
C HIS A 15 5.79 3.60 -11.22
N TYR A 16 6.27 2.80 -12.18
CA TYR A 16 6.16 3.14 -13.60
C TYR A 16 4.71 3.20 -14.09
N ILE A 17 3.87 2.27 -13.63
CA ILE A 17 2.43 2.27 -13.93
C ILE A 17 1.77 3.55 -13.40
N SER A 18 2.16 3.99 -12.20
CA SER A 18 1.64 5.21 -11.57
C SER A 18 2.06 6.48 -12.32
N ILE A 19 3.31 6.55 -12.82
CA ILE A 19 3.77 7.66 -13.67
C ILE A 19 2.93 7.72 -14.94
N PHE A 20 2.73 6.59 -15.61
CA PHE A 20 1.93 6.51 -16.82
C PHE A 20 0.46 6.91 -16.58
N GLY A 21 -0.16 6.40 -15.50
CA GLY A 21 -1.51 6.77 -15.10
C GLY A 21 -1.66 8.27 -14.80
N SER A 22 -0.69 8.87 -14.11
CA SER A 22 -0.68 10.33 -13.89
C SER A 22 -0.58 11.11 -15.19
N GLY A 23 0.19 10.60 -16.18
CA GLY A 23 0.27 11.20 -17.51
C GLY A 23 -1.08 11.19 -18.21
N ILE A 24 -1.82 10.08 -18.14
CA ILE A 24 -3.18 9.99 -18.71
C ILE A 24 -4.13 11.00 -18.05
N VAL A 25 -4.11 11.12 -16.72
CA VAL A 25 -4.94 12.11 -16.01
C VAL A 25 -4.57 13.54 -16.40
N MET A 26 -3.29 13.82 -16.65
CA MET A 26 -2.81 15.15 -17.02
C MET A 26 -3.23 15.58 -18.43
N ILE A 27 -3.23 14.66 -19.39
CA ILE A 27 -3.66 14.95 -20.77
C ILE A 27 -5.19 14.86 -20.95
N TRP A 28 -5.91 14.36 -19.94
CA TRP A 28 -7.35 14.16 -20.03
C TRP A 28 -8.06 15.53 -20.19
N PRO A 29 -8.71 15.80 -21.34
CA PRO A 29 -9.40 17.06 -21.56
C PRO A 29 -10.61 17.22 -20.63
N ASN A 30 -10.97 18.47 -20.34
CA ASN A 30 -12.11 18.81 -19.49
C ASN A 30 -13.46 18.56 -20.18
N GLY A 31 -13.82 17.28 -20.35
CA GLY A 31 -15.11 16.82 -20.89
C GLY A 31 -16.02 16.22 -19.82
N TYR A 32 -17.16 15.67 -20.26
CA TYR A 32 -18.15 15.03 -19.39
C TYR A 32 -17.53 13.95 -18.49
N SER A 33 -16.78 13.03 -19.07
CA SER A 33 -16.16 11.90 -18.37
C SER A 33 -15.17 12.34 -17.29
N TYR A 34 -14.36 13.37 -17.56
CA TYR A 34 -13.43 13.94 -16.59
C TYR A 34 -14.17 14.60 -15.43
N GLN A 35 -15.20 15.41 -15.71
CA GLN A 35 -15.98 16.12 -14.67
C GLN A 35 -16.70 15.15 -13.73
N GLN A 36 -17.24 14.05 -14.28
CA GLN A 36 -17.88 13.01 -13.47
C GLN A 36 -16.87 12.26 -12.57
N TYR A 37 -15.66 11.99 -13.06
CA TYR A 37 -14.65 11.25 -12.30
C TYR A 37 -13.88 12.09 -11.27
N ARG A 38 -13.70 13.39 -11.55
CA ARG A 38 -12.91 14.34 -10.76
C ARG A 38 -13.12 14.29 -9.23
N PRO A 39 -14.35 14.30 -8.68
CA PRO A 39 -14.53 14.25 -7.22
C PRO A 39 -14.00 12.95 -6.60
N TYR A 40 -14.20 11.81 -7.28
CA TYR A 40 -13.69 10.52 -6.83
C TYR A 40 -12.16 10.48 -6.86
N TYR A 41 -11.57 11.04 -7.91
CA TYR A 41 -10.12 11.14 -8.06
C TYR A 41 -9.47 11.97 -6.94
N TYR A 42 -10.05 13.13 -6.59
CA TYR A 42 -9.52 13.96 -5.52
C TYR A 42 -9.65 13.31 -4.15
N PHE A 43 -10.77 12.66 -3.88
CA PHE A 43 -10.96 11.93 -2.63
C PHE A 43 -9.98 10.76 -2.51
N TYR A 44 -9.80 9.98 -3.59
CA TYR A 44 -8.79 8.92 -3.65
C TYR A 44 -7.38 9.45 -3.42
N SER A 45 -7.01 10.55 -4.08
CA SER A 45 -5.70 11.18 -3.96
C SER A 45 -5.41 11.66 -2.53
N ALA A 46 -6.39 12.24 -1.86
CA ALA A 46 -6.28 12.67 -0.47
C ALA A 46 -6.08 11.48 0.48
N LEU A 47 -6.85 10.41 0.32
CA LEU A 47 -6.69 9.17 1.09
C LEU A 47 -5.32 8.53 0.85
N GLN A 48 -4.86 8.49 -0.39
CA GLN A 48 -3.55 7.95 -0.75
C GLN A 48 -2.41 8.78 -0.14
N ALA A 49 -2.51 10.11 -0.13
CA ALA A 49 -1.54 10.98 0.51
C ALA A 49 -1.46 10.73 2.03
N LEU A 50 -2.60 10.59 2.70
CA LEU A 50 -2.63 10.22 4.12
C LEU A 50 -1.98 8.86 4.38
N ALA A 51 -2.29 7.85 3.55
CA ALA A 51 -1.68 6.53 3.66
C ALA A 51 -0.15 6.59 3.48
N HIS A 52 0.34 7.38 2.52
CA HIS A 52 1.78 7.58 2.32
C HIS A 52 2.45 8.24 3.53
N ILE A 53 1.82 9.23 4.18
CA ILE A 53 2.35 9.85 5.40
C ILE A 53 2.48 8.81 6.51
N VAL A 54 1.46 7.97 6.70
CA VAL A 54 1.47 6.90 7.71
C VAL A 54 2.56 5.87 7.40
N GLN A 55 2.67 5.42 6.14
CA GLN A 55 3.72 4.49 5.69
C GLN A 55 5.12 5.08 5.89
N PHE A 56 5.32 6.34 5.53
CA PHE A 56 6.60 7.04 5.71
C PHE A 56 6.97 7.14 7.18
N ALA A 57 6.04 7.55 8.04
CA ALA A 57 6.26 7.61 9.48
C ALA A 57 6.60 6.24 10.06
N TYR A 58 5.94 5.17 9.58
CA TYR A 58 6.22 3.79 9.98
C TYR A 58 7.62 3.33 9.56
N GLN A 59 7.98 3.49 8.28
CA GLN A 59 9.30 3.13 7.76
C GLN A 59 10.43 3.91 8.44
N LYS A 60 10.24 5.21 8.63
CA LYS A 60 11.16 6.09 9.36
C LYS A 60 11.39 5.55 10.78
N ARG A 61 10.33 5.18 11.52
CA ARG A 61 10.44 4.59 12.86
C ARG A 61 11.21 3.27 12.87
N ILE A 62 10.99 2.38 11.89
CA ILE A 62 11.77 1.13 11.78
C ILE A 62 13.25 1.44 11.55
N LEU A 63 13.55 2.34 10.61
CA LEU A 63 14.94 2.70 10.30
C LEU A 63 15.65 3.30 11.51
N TYR A 64 14.98 4.15 12.29
CA TYR A 64 15.52 4.64 13.54
C TYR A 64 15.78 3.52 14.54
N ARG A 65 14.83 2.59 14.74
CA ARG A 65 15.05 1.44 15.64
C ARG A 65 16.24 0.60 15.21
N LEU A 66 16.39 0.32 13.92
CA LEU A 66 17.55 -0.40 13.37
C LEU A 66 18.86 0.38 13.58
N ARG A 67 18.82 1.71 13.45
CA ARG A 67 19.99 2.59 13.68
C ARG A 67 20.36 2.70 15.17
N THR A 68 19.38 2.78 16.08
CA THR A 68 19.61 2.90 17.53
C THR A 68 19.94 1.57 18.21
N LEU A 69 19.47 0.45 17.65
CA LEU A 69 19.93 -0.88 18.06
C LEU A 69 21.42 -1.09 17.77
N GLY A 70 21.98 -0.25 16.92
CA GLY A 70 23.39 -0.07 16.68
C GLY A 70 24.29 -1.33 16.72
N VAL A 71 25.03 -1.68 15.67
CA VAL A 71 25.92 -0.71 15.01
C VAL A 71 25.98 0.65 15.76
N THR A 72 26.45 0.55 17.02
CA THR A 72 26.68 1.56 18.08
C THR A 72 25.50 2.10 18.93
N ASN A 73 25.25 1.37 20.02
CA ASN A 73 25.01 1.74 21.42
C ASN A 73 24.11 2.91 21.87
N SER A 74 23.21 2.53 22.78
CA SER A 74 22.61 3.25 23.93
C SER A 74 22.20 4.71 23.75
N MET A 75 20.89 4.95 23.62
CA MET A 75 20.20 5.84 24.57
C MET A 75 18.70 5.54 24.61
N ALA A 76 18.18 5.38 25.83
CA ALA A 76 16.78 5.14 26.15
C ALA A 76 15.90 6.36 25.81
N LEU A 77 14.70 6.10 25.29
CA LEU A 77 13.63 7.08 25.18
C LEU A 77 12.35 6.46 25.72
N THR A 78 12.00 6.84 26.94
CA THR A 78 10.73 6.55 27.64
C THR A 78 9.61 7.37 27.02
N ILE A 79 8.85 6.78 26.09
CA ILE A 79 7.51 7.29 25.73
C ILE A 79 6.59 6.07 25.49
N ASP A 80 6.20 5.42 26.57
CA ASP A 80 5.34 4.21 26.57
C ASP A 80 3.83 4.49 26.70
N GLY A 81 3.38 5.76 26.68
CA GLY A 81 1.95 6.07 26.87
C GLY A 81 1.09 5.96 25.61
N PHE A 82 1.26 6.88 24.66
CA PHE A 82 0.42 6.95 23.45
C PHE A 82 1.01 6.21 22.24
N ARG A 83 2.34 6.03 22.23
CA ARG A 83 3.08 5.27 21.21
C ARG A 83 2.93 3.76 21.40
N SER A 84 2.55 3.35 22.60
CA SER A 84 2.19 1.98 22.95
C SER A 84 0.74 1.60 22.59
N PHE A 85 -0.07 2.54 22.09
CA PHE A 85 -1.43 2.26 21.63
C PHE A 85 -1.53 2.03 20.11
N MET A 86 -0.52 2.42 19.32
CA MET A 86 -0.34 1.99 17.91
C MET A 86 0.08 0.50 17.79
N TRP A 87 -0.30 -0.36 18.75
CA TRP A 87 0.34 -1.64 19.08
C TRP A 87 -0.02 -2.82 18.17
N ASN A 88 0.39 -2.66 16.93
CA ASN A 88 1.17 -3.60 16.15
C ASN A 88 1.34 -2.86 14.83
N GLY A 89 2.22 -1.85 14.76
CA GLY A 89 2.21 -0.83 13.70
C GLY A 89 2.13 -1.38 12.27
N PHE A 90 2.54 -2.62 12.07
CA PHE A 90 2.34 -3.40 10.86
C PHE A 90 0.86 -3.79 10.56
N THR A 91 0.12 -4.32 11.54
CA THR A 91 -1.27 -4.77 11.36
C THR A 91 -2.20 -3.58 11.12
N PHE A 92 -2.03 -2.50 11.88
CA PHE A 92 -2.76 -1.25 11.65
C PHE A 92 -2.51 -0.68 10.24
N LEU A 93 -1.24 -0.71 9.80
CA LEU A 93 -0.87 -0.30 8.46
C LEU A 93 -1.56 -1.16 7.39
N ILE A 94 -1.59 -2.49 7.56
CA ILE A 94 -2.29 -3.40 6.64
C ILE A 94 -3.78 -3.07 6.54
N VAL A 95 -4.46 -2.78 7.65
CA VAL A 95 -5.90 -2.45 7.63
C VAL A 95 -6.17 -1.19 6.80
N ILE A 96 -5.38 -0.14 6.99
CA ILE A 96 -5.49 1.10 6.19
C ILE A 96 -5.22 0.81 4.70
N LEU A 97 -4.18 0.02 4.41
CA LEU A 97 -3.83 -0.34 3.03
C LEU A 97 -4.93 -1.16 2.36
N SER A 98 -5.50 -2.14 3.06
CA SER A 98 -6.62 -2.95 2.56
C SER A 98 -7.83 -2.07 2.22
N PHE A 99 -8.16 -1.10 3.07
CA PHE A 99 -9.22 -0.13 2.78
C PHE A 99 -8.91 0.68 1.52
N LEU A 100 -7.68 1.18 1.38
CA LEU A 100 -7.25 1.92 0.20
C LEU A 100 -7.34 1.08 -1.08
N TYR A 101 -7.01 -0.21 -1.02
CA TYR A 101 -7.11 -1.12 -2.18
C TYR A 101 -8.55 -1.44 -2.56
N ILE A 102 -9.45 -1.59 -1.59
CA ILE A 102 -10.90 -1.70 -1.89
C ILE A 102 -11.39 -0.42 -2.58
N PHE A 103 -10.99 0.74 -2.06
CA PHE A 103 -11.35 2.01 -2.65
C PHE A 103 -10.73 2.22 -4.04
N GLN A 104 -9.55 1.66 -4.27
CA GLN A 104 -8.92 1.62 -5.58
C GLN A 104 -9.72 0.78 -6.59
N LEU A 105 -10.22 -0.39 -6.19
CA LEU A 105 -11.11 -1.20 -7.03
C LEU A 105 -12.41 -0.46 -7.33
N PHE A 106 -12.96 0.26 -6.35
CA PHE A 106 -14.13 1.11 -6.54
C PHE A 106 -13.89 2.21 -7.59
N ASN A 107 -12.70 2.83 -7.60
CA ASN A 107 -12.30 3.77 -8.65
C ASN A 107 -12.24 3.12 -10.02
N ALA A 108 -11.68 1.91 -10.13
CA ALA A 108 -11.66 1.16 -11.39
C ALA A 108 -13.08 0.89 -11.92
N TYR A 109 -14.01 0.55 -11.02
CA TYR A 109 -15.42 0.32 -11.36
C TYR A 109 -16.13 1.60 -11.83
N ILE A 110 -15.96 2.74 -11.13
CA ILE A 110 -16.54 4.02 -11.56
C ILE A 110 -16.02 4.41 -12.95
N LEU A 111 -14.71 4.30 -13.17
CA LEU A 111 -14.10 4.59 -14.46
C LEU A 111 -14.64 3.69 -15.57
N LEU A 112 -14.87 2.41 -15.28
CA LEU A 112 -15.49 1.49 -16.23
C LEU A 112 -16.93 1.89 -16.56
N ARG A 113 -17.72 2.30 -15.55
CA ARG A 113 -19.08 2.80 -15.73
C ARG A 113 -19.12 4.06 -16.59
N ILE A 114 -18.18 4.98 -16.39
CA ILE A 114 -18.04 6.20 -17.20
C ILE A 114 -17.62 5.84 -18.63
N ALA A 115 -16.66 4.91 -18.80
CA ALA A 115 -16.20 4.46 -20.11
C ALA A 115 -17.32 3.81 -20.95
N LEU A 116 -18.25 3.09 -20.30
CA LEU A 116 -19.38 2.45 -20.97
C LEU A 116 -20.57 3.40 -21.20
N SER A 117 -20.50 4.65 -20.71
CA SER A 117 -21.58 5.61 -20.92
C SER A 117 -21.59 6.11 -22.38
N PRO A 118 -22.77 6.25 -23.02
CA PRO A 118 -22.87 6.68 -24.41
C PRO A 118 -22.47 8.15 -24.62
N LEU A 119 -22.29 8.90 -23.53
CA LEU A 119 -21.83 10.29 -23.53
C LEU A 119 -20.30 10.40 -23.47
N CYS A 120 -19.60 9.27 -23.41
CA CYS A 120 -18.14 9.22 -23.32
C CYS A 120 -17.52 8.84 -24.66
N ASP A 121 -17.08 9.84 -25.42
CA ASP A 121 -16.36 9.60 -26.69
C ASP A 121 -14.86 9.29 -26.49
N GLN A 122 -14.38 9.32 -25.25
CA GLN A 122 -12.95 9.25 -24.93
C GLN A 122 -12.54 7.90 -24.34
N ASN A 123 -11.36 7.41 -24.74
CA ASN A 123 -10.82 6.13 -24.26
C ASN A 123 -10.02 6.26 -22.95
N TYR A 124 -9.72 7.48 -22.48
CA TYR A 124 -8.96 7.71 -21.24
C TYR A 124 -9.55 7.04 -19.97
N PRO A 125 -10.88 7.08 -19.71
CA PRO A 125 -11.45 6.40 -18.54
C PRO A 125 -11.27 4.88 -18.61
N LEU A 126 -11.37 4.27 -19.81
CA LEU A 126 -11.15 2.83 -19.98
C LEU A 126 -9.70 2.46 -19.70
N MET A 127 -8.74 3.22 -20.26
CA MET A 127 -7.31 3.01 -20.01
C MET A 127 -6.98 3.10 -18.51
N LEU A 128 -7.50 4.12 -17.82
CA LEU A 128 -7.30 4.28 -16.38
C LEU A 128 -7.96 3.17 -15.57
N SER A 129 -9.16 2.73 -15.95
CA SER A 129 -9.84 1.60 -15.29
C SER A 129 -8.96 0.34 -15.31
N ILE A 130 -8.36 0.01 -16.46
CA ILE A 130 -7.45 -1.13 -16.62
C ILE A 130 -6.21 -0.96 -15.74
N LEU A 131 -5.59 0.23 -15.73
CA LEU A 131 -4.41 0.49 -14.89
C LEU A 131 -4.73 0.34 -13.40
N PHE A 132 -5.84 0.91 -12.93
CA PHE A 132 -6.28 0.76 -11.54
C PHE A 132 -6.55 -0.70 -11.18
N PHE A 133 -7.09 -1.50 -12.10
CA PHE A 133 -7.31 -2.93 -11.89
C PHE A 133 -6.00 -3.73 -11.81
N ILE A 134 -5.05 -3.47 -12.71
CA ILE A 134 -3.71 -4.11 -12.69
C ILE A 134 -3.01 -3.81 -11.36
N VAL A 135 -3.02 -2.54 -10.95
CA VAL A 135 -2.44 -2.14 -9.66
C VAL A 135 -3.13 -2.82 -8.49
N PHE A 136 -4.46 -2.91 -8.51
CA PHE A 136 -5.23 -3.57 -7.45
C PHE A 136 -4.81 -5.04 -7.33
N MET A 137 -4.72 -5.75 -8.46
CA MET A 137 -4.32 -7.16 -8.46
C MET A 137 -2.92 -7.37 -7.90
N GLY A 138 -1.93 -6.57 -8.29
CA GLY A 138 -0.59 -6.74 -7.73
C GLY A 138 -0.48 -6.31 -6.26
N ASN A 139 -1.28 -5.35 -5.81
CA ASN A 139 -1.39 -4.98 -4.39
C ASN A 139 -2.06 -6.10 -3.57
N LEU A 140 -3.11 -6.73 -4.10
CA LEU A 140 -3.77 -7.89 -3.50
C LEU A 140 -2.79 -9.06 -3.34
N ILE A 141 -2.06 -9.42 -4.39
CA ILE A 141 -1.04 -10.48 -4.37
C ILE A 141 0.03 -10.18 -3.32
N SER A 142 0.45 -8.92 -3.22
CA SER A 142 1.45 -8.48 -2.23
C SER A 142 0.94 -8.67 -0.79
N VAL A 143 -0.30 -8.29 -0.50
CA VAL A 143 -0.91 -8.50 0.83
C VAL A 143 -1.05 -9.98 1.16
N ILE A 144 -1.54 -10.79 0.22
CA ILE A 144 -1.68 -12.25 0.39
C ILE A 144 -0.32 -12.87 0.67
N SER A 145 0.71 -12.52 -0.10
CA SER A 145 2.08 -13.03 0.09
C SER A 145 2.64 -12.69 1.46
N VAL A 146 2.34 -11.49 1.95
CA VAL A 146 2.78 -11.02 3.27
C VAL A 146 2.05 -11.74 4.40
N ILE A 147 0.72 -11.93 4.27
CA ILE A 147 -0.09 -12.69 5.23
C ILE A 147 0.41 -14.14 5.29
N TYR A 148 0.62 -14.78 4.14
CA TYR A 148 1.13 -16.14 4.05
C TYR A 148 2.46 -16.29 4.79
N LYS A 149 3.44 -15.41 4.53
CA LYS A 149 4.73 -15.43 5.23
C LYS A 149 4.58 -15.28 6.74
N LYS A 150 3.63 -14.46 7.20
CA LYS A 150 3.36 -14.29 8.62
C LYS A 150 2.74 -15.51 9.27
N ILE A 151 1.84 -16.19 8.58
CA ILE A 151 1.22 -17.42 9.07
C ILE A 151 2.28 -18.51 9.22
N VAL A 152 3.13 -18.70 8.20
CA VAL A 152 4.23 -19.68 8.26
C VAL A 152 5.18 -19.38 9.41
N GLN A 153 5.63 -18.13 9.56
CA GLN A 153 6.50 -17.72 10.68
C GLN A 153 5.87 -17.93 12.06
N PHE A 154 4.54 -17.79 12.16
CA PHE A 154 3.82 -18.04 13.40
C PHE A 154 3.79 -19.53 13.72
N LEU A 155 3.47 -20.37 12.73
CA LEU A 155 3.47 -21.84 12.88
C LEU A 155 4.84 -22.38 13.30
N ASP A 156 5.93 -21.92 12.66
CA ASP A 156 7.29 -22.33 13.01
C ASP A 156 7.63 -22.01 14.47
N LYS A 157 7.26 -20.80 14.94
CA LYS A 157 7.47 -20.40 16.35
C LYS A 157 6.66 -21.25 17.33
N THR A 158 5.43 -21.62 16.98
CA THR A 158 4.60 -22.49 17.82
C THR A 158 5.22 -23.88 17.96
N HIS A 159 5.76 -24.45 16.88
CA HIS A 159 6.47 -25.72 16.89
C HIS A 159 7.76 -25.67 17.74
N GLU A 160 8.53 -24.57 17.65
CA GLU A 160 9.75 -24.40 18.43
C GLU A 160 9.46 -24.30 19.95
N ASN A 161 8.41 -23.57 20.32
CA ASN A 161 7.98 -23.43 21.72
C ASN A 161 7.45 -24.75 22.30
N SER A 162 6.70 -25.55 21.53
CA SER A 162 6.22 -26.86 22.00
C SER A 162 7.35 -27.87 22.21
N ASN A 163 8.43 -27.78 21.43
CA ASN A 163 9.60 -28.62 21.62
C ASN A 163 10.36 -28.23 22.89
N LYS A 164 10.56 -26.94 23.16
CA LYS A 164 11.24 -26.48 24.39
C LYS A 164 10.52 -26.95 25.66
N SER A 165 9.19 -26.86 25.72
CA SER A 165 8.42 -27.31 26.90
C SER A 165 8.41 -28.81 27.13
N LYS A 166 8.95 -29.63 26.20
CA LYS A 166 9.05 -31.08 26.33
C LYS A 166 10.38 -31.54 26.96
N TYR A 167 11.36 -30.64 27.03
CA TYR A 167 12.69 -30.89 27.58
C TYR A 167 12.96 -30.12 28.89
N GLU A 168 11.95 -29.39 29.40
CA GLU A 168 11.87 -28.83 30.75
C GLU A 168 10.96 -29.71 31.62
#